data_AF-A0A6G6ARU3-F1
#
_entry.id   AF-A0A6G6ARU3-F1
#
_cell.length_a   1.000
_cell.length_b   1.000
_cell.length_c   1.000
_cell.angle_alpha   90.00
_cell.angle_beta   90.00
_cell.angle_gamma   90.00
#
_symmetry.space_group_name_H-M   'P 1'
#
loop_
_entity.id
_entity.type
_entity.pdbx_description
1 polymer ?
#
loop_
_entity_poly.entity_id
_entity_poly.type
_entity_poly.pdbx_seq_one_letter_code
_entity_poly.pdbx_strand_id
1 'polypeptide(L)'
;MNSNIINAINNSRLISYLISLEIEVDDVRNVIIQNFNEDEFEHFINRSNGMLSPNTYIYDLVFKYVNEFLYQQYRESVIFEGDGKIDVRTMIATSNSLVNRPNLVKPLDKSTGFSAPDELNDFVVIARFERQFETRDYGSNTRGNRAVVCEGCLPMKIKMTPLKSFPCTQDIWKDEYCYGTPIIQGFCFNENSLEAAQVIWMNGELLSILGLSVDHHDNGLRAINENGEAVLIYRYWRESLIGKGASFVGLDSNISKLEGCDLILRKDFYEKLKAIIPDMVFYTEII
;
A
#
# COMPACT_ATOMS: atom_id res chain seq x y z
N MET A 1 -26.88 -0.91 -7.88
CA MET A 1 -25.51 -1.22 -7.46
C MET A 1 -24.83 0.06 -6.96
N ASN A 2 -24.14 0.01 -5.83
CA ASN A 2 -23.47 1.17 -5.21
C ASN A 2 -22.36 1.71 -6.13
N SER A 3 -22.29 3.04 -6.34
CA SER A 3 -21.28 3.68 -7.19
C SER A 3 -19.85 3.36 -6.76
N ASN A 4 -19.63 3.13 -5.46
CA ASN A 4 -18.32 2.74 -4.93
C ASN A 4 -17.87 1.36 -5.40
N ILE A 5 -18.81 0.42 -5.60
CA ILE A 5 -18.51 -0.94 -6.06
C ILE A 5 -18.12 -0.90 -7.54
N ILE A 6 -18.86 -0.14 -8.35
CA ILE A 6 -18.55 0.07 -9.77
C ILE A 6 -17.16 0.72 -9.90
N ASN A 7 -16.86 1.71 -9.07
CA ASN A 7 -15.53 2.33 -9.05
C ASN A 7 -14.43 1.33 -8.65
N ALA A 8 -14.67 0.45 -7.68
CA ALA A 8 -13.71 -0.58 -7.28
C ALA A 8 -13.43 -1.58 -8.41
N ILE A 9 -14.45 -1.99 -9.16
CA ILE A 9 -14.30 -2.86 -10.33
C ILE A 9 -13.51 -2.14 -11.43
N ASN A 10 -13.91 -0.90 -11.76
CA ASN A 10 -13.30 -0.14 -12.86
C ASN A 10 -11.84 0.22 -12.61
N ASN A 11 -11.48 0.49 -11.35
CA ASN A 11 -10.12 0.82 -10.94
C ASN A 11 -9.30 -0.42 -10.58
N SER A 12 -9.82 -1.63 -10.80
CA SER A 12 -9.04 -2.84 -10.60
C SER A 12 -7.80 -2.85 -11.49
N ARG A 13 -6.67 -3.29 -10.92
CA ARG A 13 -5.40 -3.44 -11.64
C ARG A 13 -5.54 -4.36 -12.86
N LEU A 14 -6.35 -5.41 -12.76
CA LEU A 14 -6.56 -6.36 -13.86
C LEU A 14 -7.32 -5.73 -15.03
N ILE A 15 -8.30 -4.87 -14.75
CA ILE A 15 -9.01 -4.11 -15.79
C ILE A 15 -8.07 -3.09 -16.43
N SER A 16 -7.28 -2.40 -15.61
CA SER A 16 -6.26 -1.45 -16.09
C SER A 16 -5.21 -2.13 -16.97
N TYR A 17 -4.81 -3.36 -16.61
CA TYR A 17 -3.91 -4.20 -17.39
C TYR A 17 -4.49 -4.54 -18.77
N LEU A 18 -5.75 -5.01 -18.85
CA LEU A 18 -6.40 -5.27 -20.13
C LEU A 18 -6.45 -4.01 -21.03
N ILE A 19 -6.79 -2.86 -20.44
CA ILE A 19 -6.81 -1.58 -21.17
C ILE A 19 -5.42 -1.22 -21.70
N SER A 20 -4.36 -1.47 -20.94
CA SER A 20 -2.98 -1.21 -21.37
C SER A 20 -2.54 -2.08 -22.56
N LEU A 21 -3.22 -3.21 -22.76
CA LEU A 21 -3.04 -4.10 -23.92
C LEU A 21 -3.99 -3.74 -25.08
N GLU A 22 -4.69 -2.60 -25.00
CA GLU A 22 -5.70 -2.16 -25.97
C GLU A 22 -6.88 -3.14 -26.13
N ILE A 23 -7.15 -3.96 -25.11
CA ILE A 23 -8.27 -4.91 -25.10
C ILE A 23 -9.53 -4.18 -24.62
N GLU A 24 -10.63 -4.35 -25.36
CA GLU A 24 -11.95 -3.81 -24.98
C GLU A 24 -12.47 -4.52 -23.72
N VAL A 25 -12.83 -3.75 -22.70
CA VAL A 25 -13.19 -4.29 -21.36
C VAL A 25 -14.66 -4.15 -21.00
N ASP A 26 -15.50 -3.58 -21.87
CA ASP A 26 -16.89 -3.29 -21.53
C ASP A 26 -17.71 -4.56 -21.35
N ASP A 27 -17.48 -5.58 -22.18
CA ASP A 27 -18.13 -6.89 -22.04
C ASP A 27 -17.75 -7.56 -20.71
N VAL A 28 -16.46 -7.61 -20.37
CA VAL A 28 -16.02 -8.23 -19.10
C VAL A 28 -16.53 -7.44 -17.89
N ARG A 29 -16.57 -6.11 -17.95
CA ARG A 29 -17.17 -5.27 -16.90
C ARG A 29 -18.65 -5.56 -16.70
N ASN A 30 -19.41 -5.66 -17.80
CA ASN A 30 -20.83 -5.97 -17.74
C ASN A 30 -21.08 -7.35 -17.12
N VAL A 31 -20.28 -8.35 -17.48
CA VAL A 31 -20.36 -9.70 -16.90
C VAL A 31 -20.04 -9.67 -15.40
N ILE A 32 -19.00 -8.96 -14.97
CA ILE A 32 -18.66 -8.81 -13.55
C ILE A 32 -19.82 -8.17 -12.78
N ILE A 33 -20.40 -7.08 -13.30
CA ILE A 33 -21.51 -6.37 -12.66
C ILE A 33 -22.75 -7.28 -12.53
N GLN A 34 -23.07 -8.04 -13.58
CA GLN A 34 -24.23 -8.94 -13.59
C GLN A 34 -24.08 -10.11 -12.61
N ASN A 35 -22.86 -10.54 -12.34
CA ASN A 35 -22.57 -11.67 -11.46
C ASN A 35 -22.16 -11.26 -10.05
N PHE A 36 -22.25 -9.98 -9.71
CA PHE A 36 -22.04 -9.51 -8.35
C PHE A 36 -23.17 -10.00 -7.43
N ASN A 37 -22.79 -10.67 -6.35
CA ASN A 37 -23.70 -11.17 -5.34
C ASN A 37 -23.73 -10.22 -4.13
N GLU A 38 -24.85 -9.53 -3.95
CA GLU A 38 -25.02 -8.59 -2.84
C GLU A 38 -25.02 -9.31 -1.48
N ASP A 39 -25.59 -10.52 -1.39
CA ASP A 39 -25.65 -11.29 -0.15
C ASP A 39 -24.25 -11.68 0.34
N GLU A 40 -23.36 -12.08 -0.57
CA GLU A 40 -21.95 -12.37 -0.24
C GLU A 40 -21.20 -11.10 0.19
N PHE A 41 -21.49 -9.97 -0.44
CA PHE A 41 -20.88 -8.69 -0.09
C PHE A 41 -21.33 -8.17 1.27
N GLU A 42 -22.59 -8.41 1.66
CA GLU A 42 -23.13 -7.98 2.96
C GLU A 42 -22.35 -8.54 4.14
N HIS A 43 -21.73 -9.72 3.99
CA HIS A 43 -20.86 -10.32 5.01
C HIS A 43 -19.60 -9.53 5.33
N PHE A 44 -19.24 -8.55 4.50
CA PHE A 44 -18.07 -7.69 4.73
C PHE A 44 -18.45 -6.30 5.24
N ILE A 45 -19.75 -6.02 5.41
CA ILE A 45 -20.24 -4.75 5.92
C ILE A 45 -20.34 -4.79 7.44
N ASN A 46 -19.45 -4.05 8.12
CA ASN A 46 -19.63 -3.72 9.53
C ASN A 46 -20.74 -2.67 9.68
N ARG A 47 -21.98 -3.17 9.83
CA ARG A 47 -23.19 -2.34 9.98
C ARG A 47 -23.15 -1.41 11.20
N SER A 48 -22.45 -1.80 12.28
CA SER A 48 -22.35 -1.00 13.51
C SER A 48 -21.50 0.27 13.34
N ASN A 49 -20.50 0.25 12.45
CA ASN A 49 -19.62 1.39 12.20
C ASN A 49 -19.75 1.97 10.77
N GLY A 50 -20.65 1.41 9.95
CA GLY A 50 -20.84 1.83 8.55
C GLY A 50 -19.60 1.62 7.68
N MET A 51 -18.79 0.60 7.98
CA MET A 51 -17.51 0.35 7.31
C MET A 51 -17.48 -0.97 6.56
N LEU A 52 -16.76 -1.01 5.44
CA LEU A 52 -16.39 -2.25 4.79
C LEU A 52 -15.13 -2.80 5.45
N SER A 53 -15.20 -4.05 5.90
CA SER A 53 -14.03 -4.85 6.23
C SER A 53 -13.19 -5.03 4.96
N PRO A 54 -11.85 -4.93 5.04
CA PRO A 54 -10.98 -5.32 3.94
C PRO A 54 -11.34 -6.74 3.49
N ASN A 55 -11.69 -6.89 2.22
CA ASN A 55 -12.13 -8.18 1.68
C ASN A 55 -11.62 -8.37 0.27
N THR A 56 -11.50 -9.61 -0.15
CA THR A 56 -11.01 -9.96 -1.48
C THR A 56 -12.14 -10.26 -2.44
N TYR A 57 -13.41 -10.10 -2.04
CA TYR A 57 -14.57 -10.57 -2.82
C TYR A 57 -14.62 -9.91 -4.20
N ILE A 58 -14.59 -8.57 -4.24
CA ILE A 58 -14.62 -7.83 -5.51
C ILE A 58 -13.40 -8.18 -6.35
N TYR A 59 -12.22 -8.31 -5.74
CA TYR A 59 -11.01 -8.70 -6.46
C TYR A 59 -11.11 -10.10 -7.06
N ASP A 60 -11.61 -11.08 -6.30
CA ASP A 60 -11.79 -12.46 -6.74
C ASP A 60 -12.81 -12.55 -7.89
N LEU A 61 -13.91 -11.80 -7.79
CA LEU A 61 -14.91 -11.68 -8.85
C LEU A 61 -14.30 -11.12 -10.15
N VAL A 62 -13.53 -10.03 -10.05
CA VAL A 62 -12.84 -9.43 -11.19
C VAL A 62 -11.81 -10.40 -11.75
N PHE A 63 -11.00 -11.03 -10.89
CA PHE A 63 -9.97 -11.99 -11.27
C PHE A 63 -10.57 -13.16 -12.04
N LYS A 64 -11.65 -13.77 -11.53
CA LYS A 64 -12.35 -14.86 -12.19
C LYS A 64 -12.77 -14.50 -13.61
N TYR A 65 -13.56 -13.44 -13.77
CA TYR A 65 -14.15 -13.12 -15.07
C TYR A 65 -13.13 -12.54 -16.07
N VAL A 66 -12.10 -11.84 -15.61
CA VAL A 66 -10.98 -11.45 -16.47
C VAL A 66 -10.24 -12.67 -16.99
N ASN A 67 -9.95 -13.65 -16.13
CA ASN A 67 -9.27 -14.88 -16.54
C ASN A 67 -10.13 -15.73 -17.48
N GLU A 68 -11.43 -15.87 -17.22
CA GLU A 68 -12.35 -16.57 -18.12
C GLU A 68 -12.42 -15.91 -19.51
N PHE A 69 -12.52 -14.58 -19.55
CA PHE A 69 -12.54 -13.81 -20.79
C PHE A 69 -11.24 -13.98 -21.58
N LEU A 70 -10.09 -13.82 -20.91
CA LEU A 70 -8.78 -14.02 -21.53
C LEU A 70 -8.61 -15.46 -22.04
N TYR A 71 -9.03 -16.46 -21.28
CA TYR A 71 -8.95 -17.86 -21.70
C TYR A 71 -9.81 -18.16 -22.92
N GLN A 72 -10.96 -17.52 -23.06
CA GLN A 72 -11.87 -17.74 -24.19
C GLN A 72 -11.41 -17.01 -25.46
N GLN A 73 -10.92 -15.77 -25.33
CA GLN A 73 -10.69 -14.88 -26.47
C GLN A 73 -9.22 -14.61 -26.78
N TYR A 74 -8.32 -14.74 -25.79
CA TYR A 74 -6.93 -14.26 -25.87
C TYR A 74 -5.90 -15.25 -25.32
N ARG A 75 -6.26 -16.55 -25.23
CA ARG A 75 -5.46 -17.58 -24.55
C ARG A 75 -4.00 -17.63 -24.99
N GLU A 76 -3.77 -17.51 -26.29
CA GLU A 76 -2.44 -17.63 -26.89
C GLU A 76 -1.75 -16.27 -27.09
N SER A 77 -2.47 -15.16 -26.87
CA SER A 77 -2.00 -13.79 -27.16
C SER A 77 -1.72 -12.96 -25.90
N VAL A 78 -2.32 -13.30 -24.76
CA VAL A 78 -2.10 -12.59 -23.50
C VAL A 78 -1.36 -13.47 -22.51
N ILE A 79 -0.18 -13.00 -22.11
CA ILE A 79 0.62 -13.57 -21.02
C ILE A 79 0.54 -12.56 -19.86
N PHE A 80 0.29 -13.03 -18.64
CA PHE A 80 0.29 -12.13 -17.47
C PHE A 80 1.72 -11.72 -17.11
N GLU A 81 2.05 -10.47 -17.40
CA GLU A 81 3.32 -9.82 -17.05
C GLU A 81 3.06 -8.46 -16.40
N GLY A 82 4.07 -7.91 -15.72
CA GLY A 82 3.96 -6.63 -15.02
C GLY A 82 2.74 -6.58 -14.09
N ASP A 83 1.91 -5.55 -14.25
CA ASP A 83 0.67 -5.34 -13.49
C ASP A 83 -0.39 -6.43 -13.66
N GLY A 84 -0.29 -7.26 -14.70
CA GLY A 84 -1.16 -8.42 -14.84
C GLY A 84 -0.83 -9.54 -13.85
N LYS A 85 0.43 -9.64 -13.42
CA LYS A 85 0.94 -10.77 -12.65
C LYS A 85 0.79 -10.56 -11.13
N ILE A 86 0.46 -11.62 -10.42
CA ILE A 86 0.44 -11.62 -8.94
C ILE A 86 1.88 -11.56 -8.42
N ASP A 87 2.19 -10.54 -7.62
CA ASP A 87 3.52 -10.33 -7.04
C ASP A 87 3.71 -11.12 -5.73
N VAL A 88 3.91 -12.43 -5.88
CA VAL A 88 4.12 -13.36 -4.77
C VAL A 88 5.34 -12.98 -3.92
N ARG A 89 6.40 -12.44 -4.53
CA ARG A 89 7.62 -12.06 -3.80
C ARG A 89 7.34 -10.93 -2.83
N THR A 90 6.63 -9.90 -3.28
CA THR A 90 6.21 -8.78 -2.41
C THR A 90 5.23 -9.23 -1.33
N MET A 91 4.32 -10.16 -1.63
CA MET A 91 3.44 -10.74 -0.61
C MET A 91 4.23 -11.43 0.52
N ILE A 92 5.18 -12.31 0.17
CA ILE A 92 6.04 -13.00 1.15
C ILE A 92 6.87 -11.98 1.94
N ALA A 93 7.54 -11.06 1.25
CA ALA A 93 8.38 -10.06 1.89
C ALA A 93 7.59 -9.16 2.84
N THR A 94 6.39 -8.74 2.46
CA THR A 94 5.50 -7.93 3.32
C THR A 94 5.09 -8.71 4.57
N SER A 95 4.72 -10.00 4.41
CA SER A 95 4.40 -10.88 5.54
C SER A 95 5.58 -11.01 6.52
N ASN A 96 6.79 -11.17 5.99
CA ASN A 96 8.02 -11.27 6.78
C ASN A 96 8.49 -9.91 7.32
N SER A 97 7.84 -8.80 6.95
CA SER A 97 8.11 -7.45 7.45
C SER A 97 7.14 -7.01 8.55
N LEU A 98 6.26 -7.92 9.02
CA LEU A 98 5.31 -7.64 10.07
C LEU A 98 6.03 -7.44 11.41
N VAL A 99 5.78 -6.30 12.05
CA VAL A 99 6.35 -5.91 13.34
C VAL A 99 5.26 -5.39 14.28
N ASN A 100 5.60 -5.27 15.57
CA ASN A 100 4.81 -4.44 16.48
C ASN A 100 4.95 -2.97 16.06
N ARG A 101 3.88 -2.19 16.20
CA ARG A 101 3.91 -0.78 15.85
C ARG A 101 5.01 -0.07 16.66
N PRO A 102 5.95 0.63 16.01
CA PRO A 102 6.93 1.43 16.74
C PRO A 102 6.24 2.56 17.52
N ASN A 103 6.92 3.10 18.53
CA ASN A 103 6.39 4.19 19.36
C ASN A 103 6.39 5.54 18.60
N LEU A 104 5.55 5.64 17.57
CA LEU A 104 5.36 6.82 16.74
C LEU A 104 4.09 7.57 17.16
N VAL A 105 4.10 8.90 17.00
CA VAL A 105 2.91 9.74 17.22
C VAL A 105 1.78 9.25 16.30
N LYS A 106 0.58 9.09 16.84
CA LYS A 106 -0.58 8.53 16.12
C LYS A 106 -1.13 9.52 15.10
N PRO A 107 -1.84 9.05 14.05
CA PRO A 107 -2.39 9.92 13.02
C PRO A 107 -3.25 11.09 13.53
N LEU A 108 -4.12 10.86 14.51
CA LEU A 108 -4.97 11.92 15.08
C LEU A 108 -4.19 13.01 15.83
N ASP A 109 -3.00 12.67 16.33
CA ASP A 109 -2.15 13.56 17.11
C ASP A 109 -1.08 14.26 16.26
N LYS A 110 -0.97 13.93 14.96
CA LYS A 110 -0.03 14.55 14.03
C LYS A 110 -0.57 15.89 13.53
N SER A 111 0.33 16.71 12.97
CA SER A 111 -0.01 17.96 12.28
C SER A 111 0.58 17.97 10.87
N THR A 112 -0.18 18.48 9.90
CA THR A 112 0.30 18.68 8.52
C THR A 112 1.39 19.75 8.47
N GLY A 113 2.49 19.50 7.75
CA GLY A 113 3.56 20.47 7.60
C GLY A 113 4.94 19.85 7.42
N PHE A 114 5.94 20.74 7.33
CA PHE A 114 7.34 20.34 7.33
C PHE A 114 7.81 20.09 8.77
N SER A 115 8.52 19.00 8.97
CA SER A 115 9.04 18.57 10.27
C SER A 115 10.37 17.84 10.08
N ALA A 116 11.03 17.49 11.19
CA ALA A 116 12.10 16.50 11.13
C ALA A 116 11.48 15.09 11.09
N PRO A 117 12.09 14.12 10.39
CA PRO A 117 11.66 12.73 10.46
C PRO A 117 11.84 12.16 11.87
N ASP A 118 11.05 11.15 12.21
CA ASP A 118 11.20 10.41 13.46
C ASP A 118 12.51 9.57 13.43
N GLU A 119 13.26 9.55 14.53
CA GLU A 119 14.48 8.73 14.67
C GLU A 119 14.23 7.52 15.58
N LEU A 120 14.72 6.35 15.16
CA LEU A 120 14.57 5.07 15.86
C LEU A 120 15.93 4.39 15.99
N ASN A 121 16.62 4.62 17.12
CA ASN A 121 17.99 4.15 17.37
C ASN A 121 18.94 4.60 16.24
N ASP A 122 19.47 3.64 15.46
CA ASP A 122 20.39 3.87 14.35
C ASP A 122 19.70 4.12 13.00
N PHE A 123 18.37 4.28 13.00
CA PHE A 123 17.56 4.47 11.82
C PHE A 123 16.73 5.77 11.85
N VAL A 124 16.37 6.25 10.68
CA VAL A 124 15.51 7.41 10.44
C VAL A 124 14.29 6.96 9.65
N VAL A 125 13.09 7.36 10.06
CA VAL A 125 11.85 7.11 9.33
C VAL A 125 11.78 8.06 8.14
N ILE A 126 12.10 7.56 6.94
CA ILE A 126 12.15 8.39 5.73
C ILE A 126 10.81 8.49 5.02
N ALA A 127 9.86 7.59 5.34
CA ALA A 127 8.50 7.62 4.84
C ALA A 127 7.58 6.76 5.71
N ARG A 128 6.29 7.11 5.75
CA ARG A 128 5.28 6.38 6.52
C ARG A 128 3.88 6.60 5.97
N PHE A 129 3.11 5.54 5.93
CA PHE A 129 1.67 5.57 5.73
C PHE A 129 1.01 4.91 6.93
N GLU A 130 0.09 5.59 7.60
CA GLU A 130 -0.67 4.98 8.68
C GLU A 130 -2.10 5.50 8.71
N ARG A 131 -3.06 4.61 8.90
CA ARG A 131 -4.45 4.98 9.18
C ARG A 131 -4.78 4.67 10.61
N GLN A 132 -5.54 5.57 11.21
CA GLN A 132 -6.18 5.37 12.49
C GLN A 132 -7.69 5.43 12.30
N PHE A 133 -8.37 4.44 12.85
CA PHE A 133 -9.81 4.46 13.00
C PHE A 133 -10.18 4.85 14.43
N GLU A 134 -11.19 5.71 14.55
CA GLU A 134 -11.76 6.11 15.84
C GLU A 134 -13.26 5.84 15.83
N THR A 135 -13.71 4.93 16.71
CA THR A 135 -15.12 4.70 16.99
C THR A 135 -15.70 5.96 17.63
N ARG A 136 -16.55 6.70 16.90
CA ARG A 136 -17.26 7.89 17.42
C ARG A 136 -18.76 7.63 17.51
N ASP A 137 -19.43 8.31 18.42
CA ASP A 137 -20.89 8.21 18.60
C ASP A 137 -21.63 8.70 17.34
N TYR A 138 -22.68 7.96 16.97
CA TYR A 138 -23.52 8.27 15.81
C TYR A 138 -24.12 9.68 15.96
N GLY A 139 -23.75 10.61 15.06
CA GLY A 139 -24.31 11.96 15.00
C GLY A 139 -23.36 13.11 15.38
N SER A 140 -22.15 12.85 15.87
CA SER A 140 -21.16 13.90 16.15
C SER A 140 -20.38 14.28 14.89
N ASN A 141 -20.95 15.15 14.04
CA ASN A 141 -20.31 15.65 12.83
C ASN A 141 -19.11 16.56 13.14
N THR A 142 -17.96 16.34 12.47
CA THR A 142 -17.09 17.39 11.87
C THR A 142 -15.77 16.86 11.27
N ARG A 143 -15.28 15.67 11.66
CA ARG A 143 -14.17 14.97 10.99
C ARG A 143 -14.52 13.49 10.91
N GLY A 144 -14.29 12.84 9.77
CA GLY A 144 -14.63 11.44 9.55
C GLY A 144 -14.02 10.50 10.59
N ASN A 145 -14.51 9.25 10.65
CA ASN A 145 -14.07 8.25 11.64
C ASN A 145 -12.65 7.68 11.36
N ARG A 146 -11.91 8.28 10.42
CA ARG A 146 -10.60 7.82 9.94
C ARG A 146 -9.69 9.04 9.81
N ALA A 147 -8.46 8.89 10.28
CA ALA A 147 -7.36 9.82 9.99
C ALA A 147 -6.25 9.04 9.30
N VAL A 148 -5.72 9.58 8.20
CA VAL A 148 -4.62 8.96 7.45
C VAL A 148 -3.43 9.90 7.45
N VAL A 149 -2.27 9.41 7.85
CA VAL A 149 -0.98 10.11 7.73
C VAL A 149 -0.25 9.57 6.50
N CYS A 150 0.20 10.50 5.66
CA CYS A 150 1.16 10.26 4.59
C CYS A 150 2.40 11.13 4.85
N GLU A 151 3.52 10.47 5.16
CA GLU A 151 4.78 11.08 5.54
C GLU A 151 5.89 10.64 4.59
N GLY A 152 6.81 11.55 4.27
CA GLY A 152 8.00 11.18 3.52
C GLY A 152 8.92 12.32 3.13
N CYS A 153 10.06 11.96 2.57
CA CYS A 153 11.06 12.88 2.09
C CYS A 153 10.67 13.46 0.73
N LEU A 154 10.83 14.77 0.57
CA LEU A 154 10.68 15.50 -0.69
C LEU A 154 12.04 16.04 -1.11
N PRO A 155 12.36 16.06 -2.42
CA PRO A 155 13.66 16.53 -2.88
C PRO A 155 13.87 18.04 -2.73
N MET A 156 12.79 18.78 -2.47
CA MET A 156 12.80 20.21 -2.23
C MET A 156 11.59 20.61 -1.39
N LYS A 157 11.62 21.83 -0.85
CA LYS A 157 10.56 22.36 0.00
C LYS A 157 9.31 22.76 -0.80
N ILE A 158 8.40 21.81 -0.97
CA ILE A 158 7.10 22.00 -1.63
C ILE A 158 5.99 21.31 -0.82
N LYS A 159 4.79 21.91 -0.77
CA LYS A 159 3.63 21.33 -0.08
C LYS A 159 2.89 20.39 -1.03
N MET A 160 3.22 19.10 -0.97
CA MET A 160 2.55 18.05 -1.74
C MET A 160 2.58 16.72 -0.98
N THR A 161 1.71 15.79 -1.36
CA THR A 161 1.74 14.42 -0.86
C THR A 161 3.12 13.80 -1.08
N PRO A 162 3.81 13.34 -0.02
CA PRO A 162 5.14 12.77 -0.15
C PRO A 162 5.12 11.32 -0.66
N LEU A 163 3.94 10.68 -0.64
CA LEU A 163 3.72 9.32 -1.11
C LEU A 163 2.95 9.35 -2.43
N LYS A 164 3.67 9.34 -3.55
CA LYS A 164 3.02 9.22 -4.86
C LYS A 164 2.67 7.76 -5.13
N SER A 165 1.50 7.54 -5.74
CA SER A 165 1.07 6.21 -6.15
C SER A 165 1.94 5.69 -7.30
N PHE A 166 2.46 4.47 -7.18
CA PHE A 166 3.19 3.78 -8.24
C PHE A 166 2.52 2.45 -8.56
N PRO A 167 2.48 2.08 -9.85
CA PRO A 167 1.61 1.01 -10.33
C PRO A 167 2.09 -0.39 -9.93
N CYS A 168 3.41 -0.64 -9.92
CA CYS A 168 3.93 -2.01 -9.84
C CYS A 168 4.94 -2.20 -8.71
N THR A 169 4.64 -3.10 -7.77
CA THR A 169 5.61 -3.54 -6.75
C THR A 169 6.66 -4.50 -7.33
N GLN A 170 6.44 -5.11 -8.49
CA GLN A 170 7.39 -6.05 -9.08
C GLN A 170 8.70 -5.37 -9.49
N ASP A 171 8.63 -4.09 -9.84
CA ASP A 171 9.78 -3.28 -10.25
C ASP A 171 10.76 -3.07 -9.09
N ILE A 172 10.33 -3.28 -7.84
CA ILE A 172 11.21 -3.32 -6.67
C ILE A 172 12.29 -4.39 -6.86
N TRP A 173 11.91 -5.57 -7.35
CA TRP A 173 12.81 -6.72 -7.51
C TRP A 173 13.70 -6.65 -8.76
N LYS A 174 13.55 -5.59 -9.55
CA LYS A 174 14.35 -5.31 -10.75
C LYS A 174 15.17 -4.03 -10.63
N ASP A 175 15.13 -3.38 -9.47
CA ASP A 175 15.71 -2.05 -9.24
C ASP A 175 15.14 -0.94 -10.17
N GLU A 176 13.94 -1.15 -10.71
CA GLU A 176 13.26 -0.25 -11.65
C GLU A 176 12.14 0.57 -10.97
N TYR A 177 11.93 0.36 -9.66
CA TYR A 177 10.86 1.04 -8.93
C TYR A 177 11.05 2.56 -8.93
N CYS A 178 10.06 3.29 -9.47
CA CYS A 178 10.07 4.75 -9.64
C CYS A 178 11.21 5.30 -10.53
N TYR A 179 11.85 4.45 -11.34
CA TYR A 179 12.99 4.83 -12.16
C TYR A 179 12.66 6.01 -13.10
N GLY A 180 13.57 6.96 -13.24
CA GLY A 180 13.40 8.13 -14.11
C GLY A 180 12.43 9.19 -13.57
N THR A 181 11.97 9.06 -12.33
CA THR A 181 11.08 10.03 -11.68
C THR A 181 11.80 10.82 -10.57
N PRO A 182 11.52 12.13 -10.41
CA PRO A 182 12.21 12.97 -9.44
C PRO A 182 11.60 12.84 -8.03
N ILE A 183 11.46 11.61 -7.54
CA ILE A 183 10.88 11.32 -6.23
C ILE A 183 11.77 10.35 -5.43
N ILE A 184 11.72 10.46 -4.11
CA ILE A 184 12.58 9.68 -3.21
C ILE A 184 11.95 8.33 -2.88
N GLN A 185 10.64 8.32 -2.62
CA GLN A 185 9.88 7.11 -2.32
C GLN A 185 8.57 7.06 -3.09
N GLY A 186 8.20 5.84 -3.47
CA GLY A 186 6.89 5.51 -4.02
C GLY A 186 6.01 4.79 -3.01
N PHE A 187 4.72 4.74 -3.33
CA PHE A 187 3.71 4.05 -2.53
C PHE A 187 2.81 3.22 -3.44
N CYS A 188 2.66 1.94 -3.14
CA CYS A 188 1.67 1.07 -3.76
C CYS A 188 0.56 0.81 -2.75
N PHE A 189 -0.68 1.07 -3.14
CA PHE A 189 -1.84 0.92 -2.27
C PHE A 189 -2.94 0.11 -2.97
N ASN A 190 -3.23 -1.06 -2.43
CA ASN A 190 -4.14 -2.04 -2.99
C ASN A 190 -5.18 -2.45 -1.92
N GLU A 191 -6.12 -1.55 -1.59
CA GLU A 191 -7.26 -1.91 -0.76
C GLU A 191 -8.06 -3.04 -1.42
N ASN A 192 -8.48 -4.03 -0.63
CA ASN A 192 -9.32 -5.15 -1.07
C ASN A 192 -8.69 -6.10 -2.12
N SER A 193 -7.35 -6.14 -2.19
CA SER A 193 -6.60 -7.08 -3.04
C SER A 193 -6.16 -8.33 -2.27
N LEU A 194 -5.85 -9.40 -3.00
CA LEU A 194 -5.10 -10.55 -2.48
C LEU A 194 -3.62 -10.23 -2.20
N GLU A 195 -3.08 -9.20 -2.85
CA GLU A 195 -1.69 -8.79 -2.69
C GLU A 195 -1.46 -7.92 -1.43
N ALA A 196 -0.20 -7.55 -1.19
CA ALA A 196 0.16 -6.64 -0.12
C ALA A 196 -0.65 -5.33 -0.23
N ALA A 197 -1.40 -5.02 0.82
CA ALA A 197 -2.36 -3.92 0.81
C ALA A 197 -1.69 -2.53 0.70
N GLN A 198 -0.47 -2.41 1.20
CA GLN A 198 0.30 -1.17 1.22
C GLN A 198 1.79 -1.51 1.22
N VAL A 199 2.56 -0.84 0.37
CA VAL A 199 4.02 -0.98 0.29
C VAL A 199 4.62 0.38 0.00
N ILE A 200 5.61 0.80 0.79
CA ILE A 200 6.40 2.00 0.55
C ILE A 200 7.81 1.55 0.21
N TRP A 201 8.38 2.09 -0.86
CA TRP A 201 9.74 1.74 -1.25
C TRP A 201 10.51 2.92 -1.84
N MET A 202 11.84 2.86 -1.76
CA MET A 202 12.73 3.89 -2.29
C MET A 202 12.87 3.75 -3.81
N ASN A 203 13.07 4.87 -4.50
CA ASN A 203 13.42 4.90 -5.91
C ASN A 203 14.68 4.06 -6.19
N GLY A 204 14.61 3.18 -7.19
CA GLY A 204 15.69 2.27 -7.61
C GLY A 204 16.99 2.98 -8.01
N GLU A 205 16.91 4.18 -8.60
CA GLU A 205 18.09 5.00 -8.91
C GLU A 205 18.81 5.44 -7.63
N LEU A 206 18.06 5.83 -6.59
CA LEU A 206 18.63 6.24 -5.31
C LEU A 206 19.22 5.05 -4.54
N LEU A 207 18.55 3.89 -4.59
CA LEU A 207 19.10 2.64 -4.04
C LEU A 207 20.46 2.32 -4.66
N SER A 208 20.54 2.40 -5.99
CA SER A 208 21.76 2.16 -6.75
C SER A 208 22.88 3.16 -6.40
N ILE A 209 22.56 4.46 -6.33
CA ILE A 209 23.51 5.52 -5.96
C ILE A 209 24.04 5.31 -4.52
N LEU A 210 23.19 4.81 -3.62
CA LEU A 210 23.59 4.49 -2.26
C LEU A 210 24.41 3.19 -2.15
N GLY A 211 24.55 2.42 -3.23
CA GLY A 211 25.24 1.12 -3.22
C GLY A 211 24.46 0.06 -2.45
N LEU A 212 23.14 0.09 -2.54
CA LEU A 212 22.24 -0.85 -1.90
C LEU A 212 21.59 -1.78 -2.93
N SER A 213 21.39 -3.04 -2.54
CA SER A 213 20.66 -4.03 -3.34
C SER A 213 19.52 -4.62 -2.53
N VAL A 214 18.38 -4.91 -3.17
CA VAL A 214 17.26 -5.57 -2.52
C VAL A 214 17.67 -6.98 -2.04
N ASP A 215 17.37 -7.30 -0.78
CA ASP A 215 17.68 -8.60 -0.19
C ASP A 215 16.69 -9.69 -0.66
N HIS A 216 16.98 -10.95 -0.32
CA HIS A 216 16.07 -12.05 -0.58
C HIS A 216 14.72 -11.83 0.13
N HIS A 217 13.61 -11.99 -0.60
CA HIS A 217 12.24 -11.78 -0.12
C HIS A 217 11.86 -12.55 1.16
N ASP A 218 12.49 -13.68 1.43
CA ASP A 218 12.29 -14.44 2.68
C ASP A 218 12.74 -13.67 3.94
N ASN A 219 13.63 -12.70 3.79
CA ASN A 219 14.14 -11.89 4.90
C ASN A 219 13.29 -10.66 5.23
N GLY A 220 12.14 -10.53 4.58
CA GLY A 220 11.35 -9.30 4.57
C GLY A 220 11.76 -8.36 3.43
N LEU A 221 11.05 -7.25 3.30
CA LEU A 221 11.34 -6.25 2.28
C LEU A 221 12.40 -5.28 2.84
N ARG A 222 13.66 -5.49 2.44
CA ARG A 222 14.79 -4.69 2.88
C ARG A 222 15.88 -4.63 1.81
N ALA A 223 16.74 -3.62 1.90
CA ALA A 223 17.95 -3.51 1.09
C ALA A 223 19.19 -3.60 1.96
N ILE A 224 20.20 -4.27 1.43
CA ILE A 224 21.48 -4.54 2.09
C ILE A 224 22.62 -3.81 1.38
N ASN A 225 23.69 -3.53 2.11
CA ASN A 225 24.94 -3.02 1.53
C ASN A 225 25.86 -4.16 1.06
N GLU A 226 27.04 -3.81 0.56
CA GLU A 226 28.08 -4.76 0.12
C GLU A 226 28.54 -5.75 1.21
N ASN A 227 28.38 -5.40 2.48
CA ASN A 227 28.71 -6.25 3.63
C ASN A 227 27.54 -7.16 4.06
N GLY A 228 26.41 -7.11 3.36
CA GLY A 228 25.20 -7.86 3.71
C GLY A 228 24.42 -7.29 4.90
N GLU A 229 24.72 -6.07 5.34
CA GLU A 229 24.01 -5.44 6.45
C GLU A 229 22.73 -4.78 5.96
N ALA A 230 21.62 -4.94 6.70
CA ALA A 230 20.37 -4.26 6.38
C ALA A 230 20.48 -2.75 6.63
N VAL A 231 20.17 -1.96 5.60
CA VAL A 231 20.31 -0.50 5.59
C VAL A 231 18.98 0.20 5.38
N LEU A 232 18.16 -0.29 4.46
CA LEU A 232 16.81 0.19 4.20
C LEU A 232 15.83 -0.91 4.57
N ILE A 233 14.87 -0.64 5.45
CA ILE A 233 13.95 -1.66 5.97
C ILE A 233 12.53 -1.15 5.82
N TYR A 234 11.70 -1.91 5.12
CA TYR A 234 10.26 -1.73 5.14
C TYR A 234 9.69 -2.48 6.35
N ARG A 235 8.74 -1.85 7.05
CA ARG A 235 8.04 -2.45 8.18
C ARG A 235 6.55 -2.26 8.03
N TYR A 236 5.80 -3.23 8.50
CA TYR A 236 4.36 -3.25 8.43
C TYR A 236 3.75 -3.61 9.78
N TRP A 237 2.62 -3.01 10.14
CA TRP A 237 1.91 -3.34 11.37
C TRP A 237 0.40 -3.21 11.22
N ARG A 238 -0.29 -4.02 12.03
CA ARG A 238 -1.74 -3.96 12.26
C ARG A 238 -1.97 -4.12 13.76
N GLU A 239 -2.65 -3.16 14.37
CA GLU A 239 -2.95 -3.15 15.79
C GLU A 239 -4.44 -3.00 16.08
N SER A 240 -4.84 -3.59 17.21
CA SER A 240 -6.13 -3.36 17.85
C SER A 240 -7.32 -3.58 16.92
N LEU A 241 -7.53 -4.83 16.50
CA LEU A 241 -8.70 -5.23 15.71
C LEU A 241 -10.01 -4.87 16.44
N ILE A 242 -10.94 -4.24 15.72
CA ILE A 242 -12.31 -3.97 16.14
C ILE A 242 -13.05 -5.30 16.09
N GLY A 243 -13.39 -5.85 17.26
CA GLY A 243 -14.03 -7.17 17.36
C GLY A 243 -13.87 -7.89 18.72
N LYS A 244 -13.21 -7.29 19.73
CA LYS A 244 -13.10 -7.88 21.07
C LYS A 244 -14.41 -7.84 21.86
N GLY A 245 -15.40 -8.64 21.45
CA GLY A 245 -16.45 -9.18 22.32
C GLY A 245 -16.04 -10.54 22.92
N ALA A 246 -16.78 -11.03 23.92
CA ALA A 246 -16.46 -12.26 24.67
C ALA A 246 -16.49 -13.57 23.85
N SER A 247 -16.93 -13.49 22.60
CA SER A 247 -17.01 -14.61 21.69
C SER A 247 -16.40 -14.18 20.36
N PHE A 248 -15.39 -14.91 19.91
CA PHE A 248 -14.83 -14.80 18.57
C PHE A 248 -15.90 -15.33 17.59
N VAL A 249 -16.82 -14.47 17.14
CA VAL A 249 -17.91 -14.85 16.23
C VAL A 249 -17.88 -13.94 15.02
N GLY A 250 -17.15 -14.37 13.97
CA GLY A 250 -17.42 -13.92 12.60
C GLY A 250 -16.31 -13.14 11.89
N LEU A 251 -16.44 -13.15 10.56
CA LEU A 251 -15.66 -12.46 9.52
C LEU A 251 -15.61 -10.92 9.68
N ASP A 252 -16.42 -10.38 10.59
CA ASP A 252 -16.57 -8.95 10.88
C ASP A 252 -15.44 -8.36 11.77
N SER A 253 -14.48 -9.20 12.18
CA SER A 253 -13.45 -8.88 13.18
C SER A 253 -12.11 -8.38 12.60
N ASN A 254 -12.06 -7.99 11.32
CA ASN A 254 -10.81 -7.70 10.60
C ASN A 254 -10.45 -6.21 10.44
N ILE A 255 -11.22 -5.30 11.04
CA ILE A 255 -10.93 -3.86 10.93
C ILE A 255 -9.87 -3.48 11.97
N SER A 256 -8.68 -3.12 11.54
CA SER A 256 -7.62 -2.64 12.44
C SER A 256 -7.91 -1.21 12.90
N LYS A 257 -7.84 -0.92 14.20
CA LYS A 257 -7.92 0.47 14.69
C LYS A 257 -6.69 1.29 14.27
N LEU A 258 -5.55 0.65 14.14
CA LEU A 258 -4.33 1.24 13.62
C LEU A 258 -3.69 0.26 12.62
N GLU A 259 -3.44 0.71 11.41
CA GLU A 259 -2.75 -0.08 10.39
C GLU A 259 -1.83 0.84 9.60
N GLY A 260 -0.57 0.43 9.46
CA GLY A 260 0.44 1.29 8.88
C GLY A 260 1.67 0.54 8.41
N CYS A 261 2.50 1.27 7.67
CA CYS A 261 3.83 0.86 7.29
C CYS A 261 4.76 2.07 7.33
N ASP A 262 6.06 1.78 7.46
CA ASP A 262 7.09 2.77 7.26
C ASP A 262 8.29 2.19 6.52
N LEU A 263 9.09 3.11 6.01
CA LEU A 263 10.38 2.83 5.41
C LEU A 263 11.43 3.55 6.25
N ILE A 264 12.36 2.78 6.82
CA ILE A 264 13.44 3.30 7.65
C ILE A 264 14.79 3.13 6.97
N LEU A 265 15.64 4.15 7.09
CA LEU A 265 16.99 4.19 6.53
C LEU A 265 18.01 4.37 7.63
N ARG A 266 19.11 3.61 7.60
CA ARG A 266 20.21 3.72 8.57
C ARG A 266 20.80 5.14 8.53
N LYS A 267 21.16 5.69 9.69
CA LYS A 267 21.57 7.10 9.85
C LYS A 267 22.73 7.50 8.96
N ASP A 268 23.76 6.67 8.84
CA ASP A 268 24.91 6.89 7.97
C ASP A 268 24.52 6.99 6.48
N PHE A 269 23.51 6.25 6.05
CA PHE A 269 22.98 6.34 4.69
C PHE A 269 21.99 7.48 4.50
N TYR A 270 21.25 7.87 5.56
CA TYR A 270 20.40 9.05 5.52
C TYR A 270 21.21 10.33 5.32
N GLU A 271 22.37 10.44 5.96
CA GLU A 271 23.28 11.58 5.74
C GLU A 271 23.91 11.56 4.35
N LYS A 272 24.21 10.37 3.78
CA LYS A 272 24.58 10.26 2.35
C LYS A 272 23.46 10.73 1.43
N LEU A 273 22.21 10.34 1.72
CA LEU A 273 21.05 10.78 0.94
C LEU A 273 20.88 12.30 0.98
N LYS A 274 21.04 12.94 2.13
CA LYS A 274 21.08 14.41 2.26
C LYS A 274 22.22 15.04 1.47
N ALA A 275 23.40 14.41 1.42
CA ALA A 275 24.50 14.93 0.61
C ALA A 275 24.20 14.87 -0.90
N ILE A 276 23.46 13.85 -1.35
CA ILE A 276 23.00 13.70 -2.74
C ILE A 276 21.87 14.68 -3.06
N ILE A 277 20.96 14.91 -2.10
CA ILE A 277 19.80 15.80 -2.22
C ILE A 277 19.84 16.84 -1.10
N PRO A 278 20.63 17.93 -1.24
CA PRO A 278 20.87 18.90 -0.16
C PRO A 278 19.61 19.62 0.33
N ASP A 279 18.64 19.84 -0.57
CA ASP A 279 17.37 20.51 -0.28
C ASP A 279 16.28 19.55 0.23
N MET A 280 16.65 18.30 0.54
CA MET A 280 15.70 17.30 1.01
C MET A 280 15.02 17.75 2.30
N VAL A 281 13.69 17.68 2.32
CA VAL A 281 12.87 17.99 3.50
C VAL A 281 11.88 16.88 3.77
N PHE A 282 11.41 16.75 5.00
CA PHE A 282 10.36 15.80 5.35
C PHE A 282 9.03 16.54 5.49
N TYR A 283 7.97 15.96 4.93
CA TYR A 283 6.62 16.54 4.93
C TYR A 283 5.61 15.52 5.43
N THR A 284 4.68 15.99 6.26
CA THR A 284 3.52 15.24 6.75
C THR A 284 2.27 15.82 6.12
N GLU A 285 1.46 14.96 5.50
CA GLU A 285 0.09 15.24 5.08
C GLU A 285 -0.90 14.37 5.87
N ILE A 286 -2.00 14.98 6.30
CA ILE A 286 -3.09 14.30 7.01
C ILE A 286 -4.37 14.43 6.20
N ILE A 287 -5.01 13.29 5.94
CA ILE A 287 -6.25 13.14 5.17
C ILE A 287 -7.37 12.66 6.10
#